data_AF-A0AAE4ZA98-F1
#
_entry.id   AF-A0AAE4ZA98-F1
#
_cell.length_a   1.000
_cell.length_b   1.000
_cell.length_c   1.000
_cell.angle_alpha   90.00
_cell.angle_beta   90.00
_cell.angle_gamma   90.00
#
_symmetry.space_group_name_H-M   'P 1'
#
loop_
_entity.id
_entity.type
_entity.pdbx_description
1 polymer ?
#
loop_
_entity_poly.entity_id
_entity_poly.type
_entity_poly.pdbx_seq_one_letter_code
_entity_poly.pdbx_strand_id
1 'polypeptide(L)'
;MPKFIQRSVIDASAAEVFRWHARSGALQRLLPPWERIAVVDRSGGIEDGARTVLRISRGPLRLEWVAVHSGYEANRKFVDEQERGPFAAWRHVHRFTPQDASSCILEDEIEYRLPLGALGAAIADRAVGRDLERTFRFRHRRTADDLRRHAESRGQPRLRVAISGASGTIGEALAAFLSSGGHDVLRLVRRAPRSAEEVEWDPATGTLDSEALEGLDAAVHLSGKSLASWPWTEAKKRTLWNSRIESTRTLASGLAHLREPPRVLVSASAIGYYGDRGDEELTERAEVGTGFLADLCQAWEAAARPAADAGIRVVNPRIGPVITAAGGMLTKMLPVFKLGVGGVVGSGRQYLSWIALDDLLGAILHILYQDEIAGPVNVVSPGPVTNREFTRTLGRVLGRPTVLPLPTPAVKLIFGQLGRETLLAGSRVRPAALEASGFRFGFSELSDTLRFTLGRSSE
;
A
#
# COMPACT_ATOMS: atom_id res chain seq x y z
N MET A 1 35.36 -1.57 -10.64
CA MET A 1 34.27 -1.35 -9.66
C MET A 1 33.47 -2.64 -9.58
N PRO A 2 33.05 -3.09 -8.38
CA PRO A 2 32.08 -4.17 -8.26
C PRO A 2 30.89 -3.94 -9.17
N LYS A 3 30.41 -5.04 -9.78
CA LYS A 3 29.23 -5.06 -10.64
C LYS A 3 28.21 -6.01 -10.04
N PHE A 4 26.98 -5.55 -9.91
CA PHE A 4 25.81 -6.38 -9.59
C PHE A 4 24.87 -6.36 -10.78
N ILE A 5 24.33 -7.52 -11.17
CA ILE A 5 23.40 -7.66 -12.29
C ILE A 5 22.20 -8.48 -11.83
N GLN A 6 21.00 -7.94 -12.03
CA GLN A 6 19.74 -8.66 -11.88
C GLN A 6 19.06 -8.74 -13.24
N ARG A 7 18.54 -9.92 -13.60
CA ARG A 7 17.76 -10.15 -14.83
C ARG A 7 16.45 -10.86 -14.50
N SER A 8 15.37 -10.46 -15.13
CA SER A 8 14.10 -11.21 -15.09
C SER A 8 13.34 -11.06 -16.39
N VAL A 9 12.65 -12.13 -16.78
CA VAL A 9 11.65 -12.06 -17.84
C VAL A 9 10.39 -11.42 -17.27
N ILE A 10 9.84 -10.45 -17.99
CA ILE A 10 8.59 -9.78 -17.68
C ILE A 10 7.61 -10.07 -18.80
N ASP A 11 6.41 -10.54 -18.45
CA ASP A 11 5.32 -10.84 -19.40
C ASP A 11 4.62 -9.56 -19.91
N ALA A 12 5.42 -8.63 -20.42
CA ALA A 12 5.00 -7.42 -21.11
C ALA A 12 6.06 -7.02 -22.14
N SER A 13 5.65 -6.31 -23.20
CA SER A 13 6.60 -5.83 -24.22
C SER A 13 7.60 -4.84 -23.63
N ALA A 14 8.81 -4.74 -24.21
CA ALA A 14 9.84 -3.80 -23.74
C ALA A 14 9.33 -2.35 -23.68
N ALA A 15 8.46 -1.96 -24.63
CA ALA A 15 7.83 -0.65 -24.65
C ALA A 15 6.84 -0.43 -23.49
N GLU A 16 6.09 -1.45 -23.08
CA GLU A 16 5.18 -1.37 -21.92
C GLU A 16 5.97 -1.28 -20.61
N VAL A 17 7.00 -2.11 -20.44
CA VAL A 17 7.84 -2.08 -19.24
C VAL A 17 8.57 -0.74 -19.13
N PHE A 18 9.15 -0.24 -20.23
CA PHE A 18 9.78 1.07 -20.27
C PHE A 18 8.80 2.20 -19.94
N ARG A 19 7.61 2.20 -20.56
CA ARG A 19 6.58 3.21 -20.31
C ARG A 19 6.09 3.20 -18.87
N TRP A 20 6.00 2.03 -18.24
CA TRP A 20 5.68 1.93 -16.83
C TRP A 20 6.74 2.63 -15.97
N HIS A 21 8.04 2.40 -16.23
CA HIS A 21 9.14 3.07 -15.51
C HIS A 21 9.14 4.59 -15.71
N ALA A 22 8.74 5.07 -16.88
CA ALA A 22 8.67 6.50 -17.19
C ALA A 22 7.56 7.26 -16.42
N ARG A 23 6.56 6.56 -15.87
CA ARG A 23 5.41 7.19 -15.21
C ARG A 23 5.72 7.67 -13.79
N SER A 24 5.02 8.71 -13.36
CA SER A 24 5.28 9.43 -12.10
C SER A 24 5.22 8.54 -10.85
N GLY A 25 4.35 7.52 -10.84
CA GLY A 25 4.20 6.60 -9.70
C GLY A 25 5.22 5.46 -9.61
N ALA A 26 5.96 5.17 -10.69
CA ALA A 26 6.79 3.96 -10.76
C ALA A 26 7.91 3.93 -9.73
N LEU A 27 8.62 5.05 -9.53
CA LEU A 27 9.67 5.14 -8.52
C LEU A 27 9.15 4.78 -7.13
N GLN A 28 8.03 5.39 -6.69
CA GLN A 28 7.41 5.09 -5.40
C GLN A 28 7.02 3.61 -5.27
N ARG A 29 6.57 2.97 -6.35
CA ARG A 29 6.27 1.52 -6.35
C ARG A 29 7.52 0.67 -6.18
N LEU A 30 8.65 1.09 -6.75
CA LEU A 30 9.94 0.39 -6.68
C LEU A 30 10.69 0.58 -5.36
N LEU A 31 10.31 1.55 -4.52
CA LEU A 31 10.94 1.74 -3.22
C LEU A 31 10.64 0.56 -2.28
N PRO A 32 11.67 -0.12 -1.73
CA PRO A 32 11.46 -1.24 -0.81
C PRO A 32 10.74 -0.81 0.47
N PRO A 33 9.59 -1.42 0.84
CA PRO A 33 8.78 -0.97 1.96
C PRO A 33 9.44 -1.22 3.34
N TRP A 34 10.45 -2.09 3.42
CA TRP A 34 11.23 -2.27 4.64
C TRP A 34 12.32 -1.21 4.83
N GLU A 35 12.57 -0.39 3.82
CA GLU A 35 13.48 0.74 3.88
C GLU A 35 12.68 2.02 4.08
N ARG A 36 13.15 2.89 4.98
CA ARG A 36 12.50 4.17 5.22
C ARG A 36 13.05 5.19 4.24
N ILE A 37 12.58 5.12 3.00
CA ILE A 37 12.95 6.03 1.91
C ILE A 37 11.78 6.96 1.60
N ALA A 38 12.06 8.25 1.45
CA ALA A 38 11.09 9.24 0.99
C ALA A 38 11.64 9.98 -0.22
N VAL A 39 10.81 10.16 -1.25
CA VAL A 39 11.10 11.08 -2.36
C VAL A 39 10.86 12.50 -1.84
N VAL A 40 11.91 13.30 -1.78
CA VAL A 40 11.87 14.67 -1.24
C VAL A 40 11.57 15.67 -2.36
N ASP A 41 12.21 15.47 -3.49
CA ASP A 41 12.12 16.34 -4.65
C ASP A 41 12.34 15.51 -5.92
N ARG A 42 11.68 15.91 -7.01
CA ARG A 42 11.79 15.27 -8.32
C ARG A 42 11.53 16.31 -9.40
N SER A 43 12.44 16.38 -10.38
CA SER A 43 12.27 17.16 -11.60
C SER A 43 12.43 16.26 -12.83
N GLY A 44 11.43 16.23 -13.70
CA GLY A 44 11.41 15.39 -14.90
C GLY A 44 11.02 13.93 -14.65
N GLY A 45 11.08 13.12 -15.71
CA GLY A 45 10.76 11.71 -15.73
C GLY A 45 12.01 10.84 -15.55
N ILE A 46 12.37 10.14 -16.62
CA ILE A 46 13.58 9.31 -16.74
C ILE A 46 14.50 9.81 -17.86
N GLU A 47 14.17 10.97 -18.45
CA GLU A 47 14.92 11.60 -19.52
C GLU A 47 16.25 12.19 -19.00
N ASP A 48 17.20 12.42 -19.91
CA ASP A 48 18.50 12.98 -19.57
C ASP A 48 18.37 14.32 -18.82
N GLY A 49 19.08 14.43 -17.69
CA GLY A 49 19.06 15.60 -16.82
C GLY A 49 17.93 15.61 -15.78
N ALA A 50 16.98 14.66 -15.83
CA ALA A 50 15.99 14.50 -14.78
C ALA A 50 16.67 14.17 -13.44
N ARG A 51 16.21 14.77 -12.35
CA ARG A 51 16.87 14.71 -11.04
C ARG A 51 15.89 14.25 -9.97
N THR A 52 16.35 13.38 -9.08
CA THR A 52 15.57 12.86 -7.96
C THR A 52 16.37 12.97 -6.67
N VAL A 53 15.73 13.51 -5.62
CA VAL A 53 16.30 13.59 -4.27
C VAL A 53 15.56 12.63 -3.35
N LEU A 54 16.28 11.64 -2.85
CA LEU A 54 15.79 10.66 -1.89
C LEU A 54 16.34 10.95 -0.50
N ARG A 55 15.51 10.77 0.52
CA ARG A 55 15.92 10.76 1.93
C ARG A 55 15.83 9.34 2.48
N ILE A 56 16.97 8.80 2.88
CA ILE A 56 17.09 7.45 3.45
C ILE A 56 17.26 7.59 4.97
N SER A 57 16.33 7.01 5.73
CA SER A 57 16.38 7.03 7.19
C SER A 57 16.91 5.70 7.74
N ARG A 58 18.09 5.72 8.35
CA ARG A 58 18.71 4.56 9.03
C ARG A 58 18.82 4.85 10.53
N GLY A 59 17.80 4.45 11.28
CA GLY A 59 17.70 4.78 12.70
C GLY A 59 17.65 6.31 12.91
N PRO A 60 18.54 6.91 13.72
CA PRO A 60 18.61 8.36 13.89
C PRO A 60 19.27 9.09 12.70
N LEU A 61 19.98 8.38 11.83
CA LEU A 61 20.69 8.97 10.69
C LEU A 61 19.73 9.22 9.53
N ARG A 62 19.82 10.41 8.94
CA ARG A 62 19.13 10.78 7.70
C ARG A 62 20.16 11.10 6.64
N LEU A 63 20.21 10.29 5.60
CA LEU A 63 21.11 10.47 4.46
C LEU A 63 20.30 10.99 3.28
N GLU A 64 20.90 11.90 2.52
CA GLU A 64 20.35 12.39 1.27
C GLU A 64 21.07 11.73 0.10
N TRP A 65 20.30 11.24 -0.87
CA TRP A 65 20.81 10.70 -2.12
C TRP A 65 20.19 11.48 -3.27
N VAL A 66 21.04 12.18 -4.01
CA VAL A 66 20.73 12.88 -5.25
C VAL A 66 21.15 12.00 -6.43
N ALA A 67 20.17 11.61 -7.24
CA ALA A 67 20.37 10.86 -8.49
C ALA A 67 19.99 11.73 -9.69
N VAL A 68 20.77 11.61 -10.77
CA VAL A 68 20.55 12.28 -12.05
C VAL A 68 20.45 11.22 -13.14
N HIS A 69 19.50 11.38 -14.05
CA HIS A 69 19.30 10.45 -15.16
C HIS A 69 20.15 10.83 -16.37
N SER A 70 20.69 9.82 -17.05
CA SER A 70 21.46 9.97 -18.29
C SER A 70 21.27 8.76 -19.21
N GLY A 71 21.76 8.87 -20.45
CA GLY A 71 21.80 7.75 -21.39
C GLY A 71 20.42 7.21 -21.78
N TYR A 72 19.39 8.07 -21.80
CA TYR A 72 18.04 7.73 -22.21
C TYR A 72 17.99 7.27 -23.67
N GLU A 73 17.52 6.04 -23.90
CA GLU A 73 17.14 5.52 -25.20
C GLU A 73 15.73 4.93 -25.09
N ALA A 74 14.77 5.56 -25.77
CA ALA A 74 13.35 5.20 -25.69
C ALA A 74 13.13 3.69 -25.94
N ASN A 75 12.38 3.05 -25.05
CA ASN A 75 12.07 1.60 -25.05
C ASN A 75 13.28 0.67 -24.96
N ARG A 76 14.49 1.18 -24.65
CA ARG A 76 15.71 0.37 -24.60
C ARG A 76 16.45 0.49 -23.28
N LYS A 77 16.73 1.71 -22.80
CA LYS A 77 17.46 1.91 -21.54
C LYS A 77 17.35 3.33 -20.99
N PHE A 78 17.68 3.47 -19.72
CA PHE A 78 18.07 4.73 -19.08
C PHE A 78 19.05 4.43 -17.93
N VAL A 79 19.75 5.44 -17.42
CA VAL A 79 20.79 5.30 -16.40
C VAL A 79 20.52 6.25 -15.24
N ASP A 80 20.65 5.77 -14.02
CA ASP A 80 20.64 6.58 -12.80
C ASP A 80 22.07 6.70 -12.26
N GLU A 81 22.60 7.92 -12.18
CA GLU A 81 23.92 8.21 -11.63
C GLU A 81 23.80 9.00 -10.33
N GLN A 82 24.57 8.60 -9.32
CA GLN A 82 24.60 9.33 -8.06
C GLN A 82 25.50 10.57 -8.19
N GLU A 83 24.91 11.74 -8.02
CA GLU A 83 25.63 13.01 -7.86
C GLU A 83 26.14 13.16 -6.43
N ARG A 84 25.28 12.85 -5.45
CA ARG A 84 25.58 12.89 -4.01
C ARG A 84 24.85 11.75 -3.30
N GLY A 85 25.51 11.03 -2.40
CA GLY A 85 24.82 9.95 -1.69
C GLY A 85 25.74 9.08 -0.84
N PRO A 86 25.26 7.90 -0.40
CA PRO A 86 25.98 7.03 0.51
C PRO A 86 27.15 6.26 -0.13
N PHE A 87 27.24 6.24 -1.46
CA PHE A 87 28.34 5.61 -2.18
C PHE A 87 29.41 6.64 -2.59
N ALA A 88 30.64 6.20 -2.82
CA ALA A 88 31.65 7.05 -3.46
C ALA A 88 31.40 7.21 -4.96
N ALA A 89 30.77 6.21 -5.58
CA ALA A 89 30.26 6.25 -6.94
C ALA A 89 29.11 5.25 -7.05
N TRP A 90 28.07 5.59 -7.80
CA TRP A 90 26.97 4.69 -8.12
C TRP A 90 26.45 5.03 -9.51
N ARG A 91 26.32 3.99 -10.32
CA ARG A 91 25.76 4.05 -11.67
C ARG A 91 24.89 2.82 -11.89
N HIS A 92 23.61 3.03 -12.16
CA HIS A 92 22.62 1.97 -12.34
C HIS A 92 22.01 2.08 -13.73
N VAL A 93 22.26 1.10 -14.59
CA VAL A 93 21.66 1.00 -15.92
C VAL A 93 20.44 0.10 -15.87
N HIS A 94 19.32 0.60 -16.36
CA HIS A 94 18.10 -0.18 -16.60
C HIS A 94 18.04 -0.50 -18.09
N ARG A 95 17.95 -1.78 -18.47
CA ARG A 95 17.80 -2.21 -19.87
C ARG A 95 16.53 -3.01 -20.06
N PHE A 96 15.89 -2.78 -21.20
CA PHE A 96 14.65 -3.43 -21.63
C PHE A 96 14.92 -4.08 -22.98
N THR A 97 15.18 -5.38 -22.97
CA THR A 97 15.51 -6.12 -24.19
C THR A 97 14.29 -6.95 -24.62
N PRO A 98 13.72 -6.73 -25.81
CA PRO A 98 12.65 -7.57 -26.32
C PRO A 98 13.10 -9.04 -26.37
N GLN A 99 12.30 -9.92 -25.79
CA GLN A 99 12.48 -11.37 -25.95
C GLN A 99 11.54 -11.89 -27.05
N ASP A 100 10.31 -11.38 -27.05
CA ASP A 100 9.33 -11.54 -28.13
C ASP A 100 8.38 -10.31 -28.18
N ALA A 101 7.26 -10.42 -28.90
CA ALA A 101 6.29 -9.33 -29.04
C ALA A 101 5.55 -8.98 -27.74
N SER A 102 5.49 -9.90 -26.78
CA SER A 102 4.71 -9.83 -25.55
C SER A 102 5.54 -9.95 -24.28
N SER A 103 6.84 -10.22 -24.37
CA SER A 103 7.74 -10.35 -23.23
C SER A 103 9.06 -9.60 -23.43
N CYS A 104 9.68 -9.19 -22.33
CA CYS A 104 11.00 -8.57 -22.35
C CYS A 104 11.88 -9.01 -21.17
N ILE A 105 13.18 -8.96 -21.37
CA ILE A 105 14.17 -9.07 -20.31
C ILE A 105 14.36 -7.68 -19.71
N LEU A 106 13.97 -7.53 -18.45
CA LEU A 106 14.37 -6.42 -17.59
C LEU A 106 15.72 -6.76 -16.97
N GLU A 107 16.71 -5.91 -17.20
CA GLU A 107 18.05 -6.03 -16.63
C GLU A 107 18.43 -4.76 -15.89
N ASP A 108 18.84 -4.92 -14.64
CA ASP A 108 19.43 -3.87 -13.81
C ASP A 108 20.92 -4.18 -13.60
N GLU A 109 21.80 -3.34 -14.13
CA GLU A 109 23.25 -3.40 -13.93
C GLU A 109 23.71 -2.24 -13.04
N ILE A 110 24.30 -2.55 -11.89
CA ILE A 110 24.74 -1.57 -10.90
C ILE A 110 26.27 -1.65 -10.78
N GLU A 111 26.93 -0.54 -11.08
CA GLU A 111 28.33 -0.29 -10.81
C GLU A 111 28.44 0.64 -9.59
N TYR A 112 29.11 0.20 -8.53
CA TYR A 112 29.24 1.01 -7.31
C TYR A 112 30.64 1.01 -6.71
N ARG A 113 30.91 1.98 -5.83
CA ARG A 113 32.13 2.08 -5.02
C ARG A 113 31.79 2.52 -3.60
N LEU A 114 32.33 1.82 -2.61
CA LEU A 114 32.08 2.12 -1.19
C LEU A 114 32.98 3.28 -0.70
N PRO A 115 32.52 4.09 0.27
CA PRO A 115 33.25 5.27 0.76
C PRO A 115 34.44 4.97 1.69
N LEU A 116 34.66 3.71 2.12
CA LEU A 116 35.72 3.31 3.05
C LEU A 116 36.66 2.30 2.36
N GLY A 117 37.98 2.56 2.39
CA GLY A 117 39.03 1.86 1.62
C GLY A 117 39.15 0.32 1.78
N ALA A 118 40.17 -0.26 1.12
CA ALA A 118 40.24 -1.67 0.72
C ALA A 118 40.00 -2.73 1.82
N LEU A 119 40.44 -2.53 3.08
CA LEU A 119 40.32 -3.55 4.14
C LEU A 119 38.89 -3.69 4.69
N GLY A 120 38.10 -2.61 4.69
CA GLY A 120 36.66 -2.64 5.05
C GLY A 120 35.75 -3.02 3.89
N ALA A 121 36.28 -2.96 2.66
CA ALA A 121 35.52 -3.14 1.44
C ALA A 121 34.97 -4.57 1.29
N ALA A 122 35.72 -5.63 1.58
CA ALA A 122 35.28 -6.99 1.26
C ALA A 122 34.07 -7.49 2.08
N ILE A 123 34.01 -7.20 3.39
CA ILE A 123 32.87 -7.58 4.24
C ILE A 123 31.66 -6.68 3.92
N ALA A 124 31.90 -5.39 3.76
CA ALA A 124 30.87 -4.44 3.38
C ALA A 124 30.29 -4.76 1.99
N ASP A 125 31.12 -5.21 1.04
CA ASP A 125 30.72 -5.58 -0.31
C ASP A 125 29.80 -6.80 -0.33
N ARG A 126 30.10 -7.85 0.45
CA ARG A 126 29.16 -8.98 0.61
C ARG A 126 27.83 -8.57 1.26
N ALA A 127 27.85 -7.63 2.20
CA ALA A 127 26.63 -7.13 2.81
C ALA A 127 25.80 -6.30 1.82
N VAL A 128 26.45 -5.43 1.04
CA VAL A 128 25.84 -4.62 -0.01
C VAL A 128 25.31 -5.50 -1.13
N GLY A 129 26.05 -6.50 -1.60
CA GLY A 129 25.60 -7.45 -2.61
C GLY A 129 24.30 -8.17 -2.22
N ARG A 130 24.17 -8.63 -0.97
CA ARG A 130 22.92 -9.22 -0.45
C ARG A 130 21.77 -8.22 -0.37
N ASP A 131 22.06 -6.96 -0.04
CA ASP A 131 21.06 -5.89 0.02
C ASP A 131 20.57 -5.52 -1.39
N LEU A 132 21.49 -5.46 -2.36
CA LEU A 132 21.19 -5.27 -3.78
C LEU A 132 20.34 -6.41 -4.32
N GLU A 133 20.75 -7.67 -4.13
CA GLU A 133 19.99 -8.84 -4.56
C GLU A 133 18.55 -8.80 -4.02
N ARG A 134 18.41 -8.53 -2.73
CA ARG A 134 17.14 -8.41 -2.04
C ARG A 134 16.25 -7.29 -2.61
N THR A 135 16.83 -6.12 -2.83
CA THR A 135 16.12 -4.95 -3.35
C THR A 135 15.72 -5.13 -4.81
N PHE A 136 16.61 -5.62 -5.65
CA PHE A 136 16.35 -5.79 -7.08
C PHE A 136 15.43 -6.96 -7.39
N ARG A 137 15.48 -8.06 -6.62
CA ARG A 137 14.46 -9.12 -6.69
C ARG A 137 13.06 -8.56 -6.39
N PHE A 138 12.94 -7.72 -5.37
CA PHE A 138 11.67 -7.05 -5.05
C PHE A 138 11.24 -6.10 -6.16
N ARG A 139 12.13 -5.25 -6.69
CA ARG A 139 11.83 -4.32 -7.78
C ARG A 139 11.32 -5.06 -9.01
N HIS A 140 12.02 -6.11 -9.44
CA HIS A 140 11.61 -6.92 -10.61
C HIS A 140 10.26 -7.59 -10.39
N ARG A 141 10.04 -8.24 -9.23
CA ARG A 141 8.74 -8.87 -8.92
C ARG A 141 7.62 -7.83 -8.85
N ARG A 142 7.87 -6.67 -8.24
CA ARG A 142 6.92 -5.56 -8.16
C ARG A 142 6.55 -5.01 -9.53
N THR A 143 7.52 -4.82 -10.42
CA THR A 143 7.28 -4.42 -11.82
C THR A 143 6.38 -5.44 -12.53
N ALA A 144 6.70 -6.74 -12.43
CA ALA A 144 5.90 -7.80 -13.04
C ALA A 144 4.46 -7.83 -12.50
N ASP A 145 4.31 -7.74 -11.18
CA ASP A 145 2.99 -7.77 -10.52
C ASP A 145 2.14 -6.55 -10.86
N ASP A 146 2.71 -5.34 -10.88
CA ASP A 146 1.97 -4.13 -11.24
C ASP A 146 1.54 -4.17 -12.71
N LEU A 147 2.43 -4.56 -13.63
CA LEU A 147 2.11 -4.71 -15.05
C LEU A 147 1.01 -5.73 -15.29
N ARG A 148 1.09 -6.90 -14.63
CA ARG A 148 0.06 -7.94 -14.71
C ARG A 148 -1.31 -7.41 -14.27
N ARG A 149 -1.38 -6.68 -13.15
CA ARG A 149 -2.64 -6.09 -12.67
C ARG A 149 -3.19 -5.03 -13.62
N HIS A 150 -2.35 -4.16 -14.16
CA HIS A 150 -2.82 -3.18 -15.15
C HIS A 150 -3.26 -3.85 -16.45
N ALA A 151 -2.66 -4.98 -16.83
CA ALA A 151 -3.08 -5.74 -18.00
C ALA A 151 -4.50 -6.34 -17.86
N GLU A 152 -4.99 -6.59 -16.65
CA GLU A 152 -6.37 -7.04 -16.40
C GLU A 152 -7.43 -5.99 -16.81
N SER A 153 -7.03 -4.72 -16.86
CA SER A 153 -7.88 -3.60 -17.34
C SER A 153 -7.44 -3.09 -18.73
N ARG A 154 -6.65 -3.88 -19.46
CA ARG A 154 -6.18 -3.49 -20.81
C ARG A 154 -7.38 -3.29 -21.74
N GLY A 155 -7.38 -2.16 -22.45
CA GLY A 155 -8.46 -1.77 -23.35
C GLY A 155 -9.56 -0.94 -22.69
N GLN A 156 -9.57 -0.82 -21.36
CA GLN A 156 -10.44 0.12 -20.66
C GLN A 156 -9.89 1.56 -20.74
N PRO A 157 -10.75 2.58 -20.68
CA PRO A 157 -10.31 3.98 -20.66
C PRO A 157 -9.49 4.27 -19.41
N ARG A 158 -8.53 5.19 -19.54
CA ARG A 158 -7.84 5.77 -18.37
C ARG A 158 -8.87 6.50 -17.51
N LEU A 159 -8.59 6.53 -16.20
CA LEU A 159 -9.49 7.13 -15.22
C LEU A 159 -8.81 8.34 -14.61
N ARG A 160 -9.58 9.38 -14.34
CA ARG A 160 -9.22 10.48 -13.45
C ARG A 160 -9.83 10.21 -12.07
N VAL A 161 -8.95 9.96 -11.10
CA VAL A 161 -9.33 9.44 -9.77
C VAL A 161 -8.91 10.41 -8.67
N ALA A 162 -9.87 10.92 -7.90
CA ALA A 162 -9.59 11.65 -6.68
C ALA A 162 -9.36 10.71 -5.50
N ILE A 163 -8.30 10.92 -4.72
CA ILE A 163 -7.95 10.10 -3.56
C ILE A 163 -7.88 10.98 -2.31
N SER A 164 -8.76 10.74 -1.35
CA SER A 164 -8.64 11.30 -0.02
C SER A 164 -7.76 10.41 0.87
N GLY A 165 -7.10 11.00 1.88
CA GLY A 165 -6.14 10.24 2.69
C GLY A 165 -4.90 9.82 1.89
N ALA A 166 -4.60 10.53 0.80
CA ALA A 166 -3.51 10.25 -0.13
C ALA A 166 -2.10 10.31 0.49
N SER A 167 -1.95 10.92 1.68
CA SER A 167 -0.70 10.94 2.44
C SER A 167 -0.56 9.80 3.46
N GLY A 168 -1.53 8.88 3.51
CA GLY A 168 -1.47 7.68 4.34
C GLY A 168 -0.84 6.52 3.59
N THR A 169 -0.36 5.49 4.31
CA THR A 169 0.34 4.34 3.70
C THR A 169 -0.42 3.70 2.53
N ILE A 170 -1.74 3.54 2.63
CA ILE A 170 -2.55 2.96 1.55
C ILE A 170 -2.76 3.99 0.43
N GLY A 171 -3.07 5.24 0.78
CA GLY A 171 -3.32 6.30 -0.20
C GLY A 171 -2.10 6.63 -1.06
N GLU A 172 -0.91 6.70 -0.46
CA GLU A 172 0.35 6.92 -1.18
C GLU A 172 0.62 5.76 -2.15
N ALA A 173 0.44 4.53 -1.69
CA ALA A 173 0.65 3.34 -2.50
C ALA A 173 -0.37 3.21 -3.63
N LEU A 174 -1.64 3.55 -3.39
CA LEU A 174 -2.70 3.57 -4.40
C LEU A 174 -2.45 4.64 -5.46
N ALA A 175 -2.12 5.86 -5.05
CA ALA A 175 -1.78 6.93 -5.98
C ALA A 175 -0.61 6.52 -6.89
N ALA A 176 0.46 5.98 -6.30
CA ALA A 176 1.60 5.50 -7.06
C ALA A 176 1.25 4.35 -8.03
N PHE A 177 0.40 3.42 -7.60
CA PHE A 177 -0.04 2.29 -8.43
C PHE A 177 -0.93 2.74 -9.58
N LEU A 178 -1.92 3.60 -9.32
CA LEU A 178 -2.78 4.12 -10.39
C LEU A 178 -1.99 4.98 -11.39
N SER A 179 -1.12 5.87 -10.91
CA SER A 179 -0.29 6.69 -11.80
C SER A 179 0.70 5.85 -12.63
N SER A 180 1.28 4.76 -12.08
CA SER A 180 2.14 3.86 -12.86
C SER A 180 1.35 3.02 -13.88
N GLY A 181 0.06 2.80 -13.65
CA GLY A 181 -0.90 2.28 -14.65
C GLY A 181 -1.24 3.27 -15.77
N GLY A 182 -1.02 4.57 -15.53
CA GLY A 182 -1.32 5.65 -16.46
C GLY A 182 -2.68 6.31 -16.23
N HIS A 183 -3.29 6.11 -15.06
CA HIS A 183 -4.47 6.88 -14.62
C HIS A 183 -4.03 8.26 -14.10
N ASP A 184 -4.91 9.25 -14.23
CA ASP A 184 -4.69 10.59 -13.70
C ASP A 184 -5.17 10.64 -12.24
N VAL A 185 -4.29 11.00 -11.31
CA VAL A 185 -4.58 10.94 -9.87
C VAL A 185 -4.58 12.33 -9.27
N LEU A 186 -5.71 12.72 -8.66
CA LEU A 186 -5.82 13.92 -7.84
C LEU A 186 -5.77 13.55 -6.35
N ARG A 187 -4.89 14.19 -5.59
CA ARG A 187 -4.74 13.95 -4.15
C ARG A 187 -5.51 15.02 -3.38
N LEU A 188 -6.50 14.61 -2.59
CA LEU A 188 -7.21 15.54 -1.71
C LEU A 188 -6.36 15.81 -0.46
N VAL A 189 -5.91 17.05 -0.30
CA VAL A 189 -4.98 17.49 0.75
C VAL A 189 -5.63 18.52 1.67
N ARG A 190 -5.31 18.47 2.97
CA ARG A 190 -5.85 19.38 4.00
C ARG A 190 -4.95 20.59 4.26
N ARG A 191 -4.18 20.98 3.24
CA ARG A 191 -3.24 22.09 3.24
C ARG A 191 -3.31 22.73 1.86
N ALA A 192 -2.78 23.95 1.74
CA ALA A 192 -2.53 24.59 0.46
C ALA A 192 -1.87 23.58 -0.53
N PRO A 193 -2.43 23.40 -1.74
CA PRO A 193 -1.89 22.53 -2.78
C PRO A 193 -0.47 22.95 -3.17
N ARG A 194 0.38 21.97 -3.52
CA ARG A 194 1.76 22.19 -3.96
C ARG A 194 1.98 21.86 -5.44
N SER A 195 1.00 21.26 -6.09
CA SER A 195 1.03 20.92 -7.52
C SER A 195 -0.40 20.88 -8.06
N ALA A 196 -0.53 20.82 -9.39
CA ALA A 196 -1.82 20.66 -10.07
C ALA A 196 -2.48 19.29 -9.82
N GLU A 197 -1.74 18.32 -9.26
CA GLU A 197 -2.25 17.00 -8.87
C GLU A 197 -2.84 16.99 -7.44
N GLU A 198 -2.92 18.14 -6.79
CA GLU A 198 -3.45 18.28 -5.44
C GLU A 198 -4.65 19.21 -5.43
N VAL A 199 -5.70 18.79 -4.71
CA VAL A 199 -6.92 19.58 -4.52
C VAL A 199 -7.11 19.79 -3.02
N GLU A 200 -7.35 21.04 -2.62
CA GLU A 200 -7.59 21.36 -1.23
C GLU A 200 -9.00 20.93 -0.80
N TRP A 201 -9.09 20.39 0.40
CA TRP A 201 -10.37 20.12 1.05
C TRP A 201 -10.18 20.16 2.58
N ASP A 202 -11.25 20.50 3.29
CA ASP A 202 -11.28 20.44 4.74
C ASP A 202 -12.61 19.83 5.23
N PRO A 203 -12.57 18.56 5.67
CA PRO A 203 -13.69 17.90 6.33
C PRO A 203 -14.23 18.61 7.57
N ALA A 204 -13.41 19.40 8.27
CA ALA A 204 -13.84 20.05 9.51
C ALA A 204 -14.76 21.25 9.24
N THR A 205 -14.57 21.93 8.11
CA THR A 205 -15.38 23.06 7.67
C THR A 205 -16.38 22.69 6.58
N GLY A 206 -16.34 21.45 6.08
CA GLY A 206 -17.16 21.01 4.95
C GLY A 206 -16.69 21.58 3.60
N THR A 207 -15.46 22.10 3.53
CA THR A 207 -14.92 22.72 2.32
C THR A 207 -14.40 21.67 1.35
N LEU A 208 -14.82 21.76 0.10
CA LEU A 208 -14.30 20.97 -1.01
C LEU A 208 -14.26 21.89 -2.24
N ASP A 209 -13.12 21.96 -2.91
CA ASP A 209 -13.02 22.68 -4.18
C ASP A 209 -13.72 21.84 -5.27
N SER A 210 -15.02 22.07 -5.43
CA SER A 210 -15.85 21.32 -6.38
C SER A 210 -15.44 21.55 -7.83
N GLU A 211 -14.96 22.75 -8.18
CA GLU A 211 -14.56 23.06 -9.56
C GLU A 211 -13.36 22.21 -9.99
N ALA A 212 -12.38 22.03 -9.10
CA ALA A 212 -11.21 21.18 -9.35
C ALA A 212 -11.57 19.68 -9.52
N LEU A 213 -12.77 19.26 -9.09
CA LEU A 213 -13.24 17.88 -9.12
C LEU A 213 -14.23 17.59 -10.25
N GLU A 214 -14.60 18.58 -11.06
CA GLU A 214 -15.43 18.36 -12.25
C GLU A 214 -14.71 17.47 -13.27
N GLY A 215 -15.46 16.58 -13.93
CA GLY A 215 -14.90 15.61 -14.88
C GLY A 215 -14.05 14.51 -14.22
N LEU A 216 -14.34 14.16 -12.97
CA LEU A 216 -13.80 12.97 -12.32
C LEU A 216 -14.53 11.71 -12.77
N ASP A 217 -13.80 10.65 -13.06
CA ASP A 217 -14.41 9.34 -13.27
C ASP A 217 -14.72 8.66 -11.93
N ALA A 218 -13.84 8.83 -10.94
CA ALA A 218 -13.98 8.12 -9.66
C ALA A 218 -13.40 8.90 -8.48
N ALA A 219 -13.92 8.59 -7.30
CA ALA A 219 -13.35 9.01 -6.02
C ALA A 219 -13.07 7.81 -5.10
N VAL A 220 -11.92 7.83 -4.44
CA VAL A 220 -11.51 6.83 -3.44
C VAL A 220 -11.25 7.52 -2.11
N HIS A 221 -12.06 7.20 -1.11
CA HIS A 221 -12.01 7.82 0.20
C HIS A 221 -11.29 6.90 1.21
N LEU A 222 -10.03 7.23 1.52
CA LEU A 222 -9.19 6.50 2.49
C LEU A 222 -8.88 7.31 3.75
N SER A 223 -9.60 8.43 3.95
CA SER A 223 -9.36 9.31 5.10
C SER A 223 -9.79 8.66 6.41
N GLY A 224 -8.94 8.77 7.40
CA GLY A 224 -9.28 8.36 8.76
C GLY A 224 -8.07 8.38 9.67
N LYS A 225 -8.26 8.74 10.94
CA LYS A 225 -7.17 8.60 11.92
C LYS A 225 -6.92 7.12 12.22
N SER A 226 -5.65 6.79 12.44
CA SER A 226 -5.22 5.43 12.78
C SER A 226 -5.91 4.91 14.04
N LEU A 227 -6.49 3.71 13.95
CA LEU A 227 -7.06 2.97 15.08
C LEU A 227 -5.99 2.54 16.09
N ALA A 228 -4.78 2.27 15.61
CA ALA A 228 -3.70 1.71 16.41
C ALA A 228 -2.94 2.75 17.27
N SER A 229 -3.51 3.95 17.46
CA SER A 229 -3.01 4.93 18.42
C SER A 229 -3.60 4.65 19.80
N TRP A 230 -2.73 4.38 20.76
CA TRP A 230 -3.08 4.13 22.15
C TRP A 230 -2.74 5.36 23.02
N PRO A 231 -3.50 5.67 24.10
CA PRO A 231 -4.72 4.98 24.59
C PRO A 231 -6.03 5.42 23.91
N TRP A 232 -7.07 4.59 23.99
CA TRP A 232 -8.43 4.91 23.53
C TRP A 232 -9.24 5.59 24.64
N THR A 233 -9.11 6.91 24.75
CA THR A 233 -9.97 7.76 25.58
C THR A 233 -11.26 8.13 24.84
N GLU A 234 -12.26 8.68 25.54
CA GLU A 234 -13.48 9.21 24.89
C GLU A 234 -13.16 10.27 23.83
N ALA A 235 -12.22 11.19 24.13
CA ALA A 235 -11.77 12.19 23.16
C ALA A 235 -11.13 11.55 21.92
N LYS A 236 -10.39 10.45 22.10
CA LYS A 236 -9.82 9.69 20.98
C LYS A 236 -10.92 9.00 20.16
N LYS A 237 -11.91 8.39 20.81
CA LYS A 237 -13.06 7.76 20.12
C LYS A 237 -13.86 8.78 19.31
N ARG A 238 -14.16 9.95 19.86
CA ARG A 238 -14.76 11.08 19.13
C ARG A 238 -13.91 11.50 17.93
N THR A 239 -12.58 11.56 18.10
CA THR A 239 -11.68 11.86 17.00
C THR A 239 -11.72 10.79 15.91
N LEU A 240 -11.76 9.50 16.28
CA LEU A 240 -11.86 8.38 15.33
C LEU A 240 -13.17 8.45 14.54
N TRP A 241 -14.27 8.76 15.24
CA TRP A 241 -15.60 8.98 14.70
C TRP A 241 -15.62 10.13 13.69
N ASN A 242 -15.32 11.35 14.13
CA ASN A 242 -15.38 12.55 13.29
C ASN A 242 -14.44 12.44 12.09
N SER A 243 -13.26 11.83 12.24
CA SER A 243 -12.31 11.67 11.13
C SER A 243 -12.82 10.76 10.00
N ARG A 244 -13.86 9.97 10.25
CA ARG A 244 -14.49 9.06 9.29
C ARG A 244 -15.84 9.61 8.84
N ILE A 245 -16.78 9.78 9.77
CA ILE A 245 -18.16 10.18 9.44
C ILE A 245 -18.19 11.55 8.76
N GLU A 246 -17.58 12.59 9.36
CA GLU A 246 -17.67 13.94 8.79
C GLU A 246 -16.85 14.08 7.51
N SER A 247 -15.73 13.37 7.40
CA SER A 247 -14.93 13.39 6.16
C SER A 247 -15.58 12.64 5.01
N THR A 248 -16.26 11.53 5.29
CA THR A 248 -17.07 10.81 4.31
C THR A 248 -18.28 11.64 3.90
N ARG A 249 -19.00 12.25 4.85
CA ARG A 249 -20.16 13.11 4.55
C ARG A 249 -19.74 14.31 3.70
N THR A 250 -18.65 14.99 4.07
CA THR A 250 -18.14 16.15 3.30
C THR A 250 -17.84 15.76 1.85
N LEU A 251 -17.12 14.65 1.65
CA LEU A 251 -16.78 14.21 0.29
C LEU A 251 -18.02 13.73 -0.47
N ALA A 252 -18.87 12.89 0.14
CA ALA A 252 -20.05 12.35 -0.51
C ALA A 252 -21.04 13.45 -0.90
N SER A 253 -21.27 14.42 -0.02
CA SER A 253 -22.08 15.60 -0.34
C SER A 253 -21.41 16.45 -1.42
N GLY A 254 -20.12 16.73 -1.32
CA GLY A 254 -19.43 17.54 -2.33
C GLY A 254 -19.48 16.94 -3.73
N LEU A 255 -19.28 15.62 -3.85
CA LEU A 255 -19.40 14.88 -5.12
C LEU A 255 -20.83 14.90 -5.66
N ALA A 256 -21.84 14.80 -4.79
CA ALA A 256 -23.25 14.84 -5.18
C ALA A 256 -23.70 16.20 -5.76
N HIS A 257 -22.95 17.28 -5.49
CA HIS A 257 -23.24 18.62 -6.01
C HIS A 257 -22.44 18.99 -7.26
N LEU A 258 -21.61 18.07 -7.79
CA LEU A 258 -20.93 18.28 -9.06
C LEU A 258 -21.93 18.29 -10.22
N ARG A 259 -21.62 19.03 -11.28
CA ARG A 259 -22.44 19.01 -12.50
C ARG A 259 -22.34 17.67 -13.20
N GLU A 260 -21.13 17.11 -13.23
CA GLU A 260 -20.84 15.79 -13.76
C GLU A 260 -20.28 14.92 -12.62
N PRO A 261 -21.15 14.29 -11.80
CA PRO A 261 -20.71 13.48 -10.68
C PRO A 261 -19.96 12.23 -11.17
N PRO A 262 -18.96 11.74 -10.41
CA PRO A 262 -18.21 10.54 -10.80
C PRO A 262 -19.11 9.31 -10.82
N ARG A 263 -18.76 8.31 -11.64
CA ARG A 263 -19.51 7.05 -11.70
C ARG A 263 -19.44 6.25 -10.40
N VAL A 264 -18.36 6.39 -9.62
CA VAL A 264 -18.14 5.58 -8.41
C VAL A 264 -17.45 6.35 -7.29
N LEU A 265 -17.94 6.15 -6.07
CA LEU A 265 -17.29 6.47 -4.81
C LEU A 265 -16.92 5.18 -4.07
N VAL A 266 -15.62 4.88 -4.00
CA VAL A 266 -15.08 3.80 -3.17
C VAL A 266 -14.78 4.36 -1.79
N SER A 267 -15.70 4.20 -0.85
CA SER A 267 -15.57 4.70 0.52
C SER A 267 -15.11 3.59 1.44
N ALA A 268 -13.85 3.66 1.88
CA ALA A 268 -13.28 2.64 2.76
C ALA A 268 -14.16 2.39 3.99
N SER A 269 -14.14 1.13 4.44
CA SER A 269 -14.74 0.62 5.67
C SER A 269 -13.72 -0.35 6.31
N ALA A 270 -14.14 -1.15 7.28
CA ALA A 270 -13.29 -2.17 7.89
C ALA A 270 -14.09 -3.41 8.29
N ILE A 271 -13.43 -4.56 8.37
CA ILE A 271 -14.03 -5.79 8.91
C ILE A 271 -14.40 -5.68 10.40
N GLY A 272 -14.00 -4.59 11.07
CA GLY A 272 -14.50 -4.24 12.40
C GLY A 272 -16.03 -4.11 12.46
N TYR A 273 -16.68 -3.97 11.31
CA TYR A 273 -18.13 -4.09 11.15
C TYR A 273 -18.72 -5.34 11.81
N TYR A 274 -18.04 -6.49 11.72
CA TYR A 274 -18.57 -7.77 12.19
C TYR A 274 -18.34 -8.03 13.69
N GLY A 275 -17.44 -7.28 14.34
CA GLY A 275 -17.05 -7.53 15.73
C GLY A 275 -16.29 -8.85 15.93
N ASP A 276 -16.44 -9.46 17.11
CA ASP A 276 -15.90 -10.79 17.41
C ASP A 276 -16.98 -11.86 17.17
N ARG A 277 -16.70 -12.81 16.26
CA ARG A 277 -17.63 -13.88 15.87
C ARG A 277 -17.00 -15.27 15.95
N GLY A 278 -15.82 -15.37 16.57
CA GLY A 278 -15.13 -16.64 16.77
C GLY A 278 -14.87 -17.38 15.46
N ASP A 279 -15.37 -18.62 15.37
CA ASP A 279 -15.15 -19.53 14.24
C ASP A 279 -16.19 -19.39 13.11
N GLU A 280 -17.22 -18.54 13.26
CA GLU A 280 -18.24 -18.26 12.25
C GLU A 280 -17.58 -17.68 10.98
N GLU A 281 -17.87 -18.28 9.82
CA GLU A 281 -17.43 -17.73 8.53
C GLU A 281 -18.37 -16.61 8.10
N LEU A 282 -17.81 -15.42 7.88
CA LEU A 282 -18.56 -14.19 7.62
C LEU A 282 -18.37 -13.73 6.19
N THR A 283 -19.48 -13.45 5.51
CA THR A 283 -19.51 -12.82 4.18
C THR A 283 -20.15 -11.42 4.28
N GLU A 284 -20.25 -10.71 3.18
CA GLU A 284 -20.87 -9.39 3.06
C GLU A 284 -22.36 -9.39 3.48
N ARG A 285 -22.99 -10.58 3.51
CA ARG A 285 -24.39 -10.80 3.95
C ARG A 285 -24.54 -10.91 5.47
N ALA A 286 -23.43 -11.03 6.21
CA ALA A 286 -23.49 -11.15 7.66
C ALA A 286 -23.95 -9.85 8.32
N GLU A 287 -24.71 -9.98 9.41
CA GLU A 287 -25.19 -8.85 10.19
C GLU A 287 -24.05 -8.09 10.88
N VAL A 288 -24.32 -6.83 11.21
CA VAL A 288 -23.41 -6.00 12.02
C VAL A 288 -23.11 -6.66 13.36
N GLY A 289 -21.86 -6.51 13.80
CA GLY A 289 -21.40 -6.95 15.11
C GLY A 289 -21.81 -6.01 16.23
N THR A 290 -21.15 -6.18 17.37
CA THR A 290 -21.33 -5.31 18.55
C THR A 290 -20.02 -4.64 18.94
N GLY A 291 -20.12 -3.53 19.68
CA GLY A 291 -18.97 -2.78 20.18
C GLY A 291 -18.63 -1.56 19.34
N PHE A 292 -17.68 -0.77 19.83
CA PHE A 292 -17.42 0.57 19.27
C PHE A 292 -17.00 0.51 17.80
N LEU A 293 -16.17 -0.46 17.40
CA LEU A 293 -15.77 -0.60 16.01
C LEU A 293 -16.93 -0.97 15.06
N ALA A 294 -17.89 -1.78 15.52
CA ALA A 294 -19.05 -2.15 14.70
C ALA A 294 -19.95 -0.94 14.47
N ASP A 295 -20.28 -0.21 15.55
CA ASP A 295 -21.05 1.04 15.50
C ASP A 295 -20.38 2.08 14.60
N LEU A 296 -19.06 2.23 14.73
CA LEU A 296 -18.27 3.15 13.92
C LEU A 296 -18.32 2.78 12.44
N CYS A 297 -18.17 1.50 12.08
CA CYS A 297 -18.22 1.07 10.68
C CYS A 297 -19.62 1.25 10.08
N GLN A 298 -20.67 0.92 10.82
CA GLN A 298 -22.05 1.13 10.35
C GLN A 298 -22.34 2.61 10.08
N ALA A 299 -21.99 3.49 11.02
CA ALA A 299 -22.15 4.93 10.85
C ALA A 299 -21.28 5.49 9.71
N TRP A 300 -20.07 4.94 9.53
CA TRP A 300 -19.16 5.33 8.47
C TRP A 300 -19.70 4.95 7.08
N GLU A 301 -20.20 3.72 6.91
CA GLU A 301 -20.83 3.28 5.65
C GLU A 301 -22.06 4.14 5.33
N ALA A 302 -22.90 4.42 6.33
CA ALA A 302 -24.08 5.28 6.17
C ALA A 302 -23.75 6.74 5.81
N ALA A 303 -22.56 7.25 6.18
CA ALA A 303 -22.17 8.62 5.87
C ALA A 303 -21.95 8.88 4.36
N ALA A 304 -21.80 7.82 3.56
CA ALA A 304 -21.69 7.92 2.10
C ALA A 304 -23.04 8.06 1.37
N ARG A 305 -24.16 8.01 2.11
CA ARG A 305 -25.53 8.08 1.59
C ARG A 305 -25.78 9.24 0.61
N PRO A 306 -25.28 10.49 0.84
CA PRO A 306 -25.51 11.58 -0.11
C PRO A 306 -25.04 11.29 -1.53
N ALA A 307 -23.93 10.56 -1.70
CA ALA A 307 -23.45 10.16 -3.02
C ALA A 307 -24.38 9.12 -3.66
N ALA A 308 -24.82 8.13 -2.90
CA ALA A 308 -25.74 7.10 -3.38
C ALA A 308 -27.09 7.70 -3.80
N ASP A 309 -27.63 8.63 -3.01
CA ASP A 309 -28.91 9.32 -3.31
C ASP A 309 -28.79 10.20 -4.58
N ALA A 310 -27.58 10.66 -4.93
CA ALA A 310 -27.29 11.37 -6.17
C ALA A 310 -27.00 10.44 -7.38
N GLY A 311 -27.17 9.13 -7.22
CA GLY A 311 -26.96 8.14 -8.30
C GLY A 311 -25.51 7.72 -8.50
N ILE A 312 -24.58 8.13 -7.64
CA ILE A 312 -23.19 7.67 -7.67
C ILE A 312 -23.14 6.25 -7.11
N ARG A 313 -22.48 5.31 -7.81
CA ARG A 313 -22.25 3.96 -7.29
C ARG A 313 -21.34 4.03 -6.04
N VAL A 314 -21.87 3.65 -4.89
CA VAL A 314 -21.08 3.60 -3.65
C VAL A 314 -20.63 2.17 -3.39
N VAL A 315 -19.33 1.99 -3.15
CA VAL A 315 -18.73 0.73 -2.72
C VAL A 315 -18.08 0.95 -1.36
N ASN A 316 -18.30 0.02 -0.43
CA ASN A 316 -17.76 0.06 0.92
C ASN A 316 -16.79 -1.12 1.15
N PRO A 317 -15.49 -0.96 0.80
CA PRO A 317 -14.47 -1.95 1.10
C PRO A 317 -14.33 -2.16 2.61
N ARG A 318 -14.81 -3.27 3.15
CA ARG A 318 -14.54 -3.72 4.51
C ARG A 318 -13.14 -4.33 4.54
N ILE A 319 -12.14 -3.45 4.73
CA ILE A 319 -10.72 -3.80 4.64
C ILE A 319 -10.26 -4.52 5.91
N GLY A 320 -9.58 -5.66 5.73
CA GLY A 320 -8.89 -6.37 6.80
C GLY A 320 -7.55 -5.73 7.21
N PRO A 321 -6.86 -6.24 8.24
CA PRO A 321 -5.52 -5.79 8.57
C PRO A 321 -4.55 -5.91 7.38
N VAL A 322 -4.08 -4.76 6.88
CA VAL A 322 -3.19 -4.70 5.73
C VAL A 322 -1.76 -5.07 6.12
N ILE A 323 -1.19 -6.05 5.45
CA ILE A 323 0.16 -6.55 5.66
C ILE A 323 1.12 -5.78 4.74
N THR A 324 1.93 -4.91 5.34
CA THR A 324 2.98 -4.14 4.65
C THR A 324 4.05 -3.67 5.64
N ALA A 325 5.31 -3.60 5.19
CA ALA A 325 6.40 -3.03 5.96
C ALA A 325 6.45 -1.49 5.93
N ALA A 326 5.73 -0.86 4.99
CA ALA A 326 5.69 0.59 4.82
C ALA A 326 4.93 1.32 5.94
N GLY A 327 4.13 0.60 6.75
CA GLY A 327 3.39 1.19 7.85
C GLY A 327 2.39 0.23 8.51
N GLY A 328 1.43 0.80 9.25
CA GLY A 328 0.33 0.03 9.82
C GLY A 328 0.75 -0.91 10.96
N MET A 329 0.03 -2.04 11.08
CA MET A 329 0.16 -3.00 12.17
C MET A 329 1.53 -3.70 12.15
N LEU A 330 1.95 -4.22 10.99
CA LEU A 330 3.18 -5.01 10.88
C LEU A 330 4.40 -4.20 11.33
N THR A 331 4.57 -2.96 10.84
CA THR A 331 5.71 -2.10 11.22
C THR A 331 5.79 -1.84 12.73
N LYS A 332 4.65 -1.78 13.43
CA LYS A 332 4.62 -1.64 14.90
C LYS A 332 5.03 -2.92 15.63
N MET A 333 4.77 -4.08 15.05
CA MET A 333 5.15 -5.38 15.60
C MET A 333 6.61 -5.76 15.31
N LEU A 334 7.17 -5.28 14.20
CA LEU A 334 8.52 -5.66 13.77
C LEU A 334 9.63 -5.49 14.82
N PRO A 335 9.69 -4.42 15.65
CA PRO A 335 10.76 -4.28 16.65
C PRO A 335 10.80 -5.44 17.64
N VAL A 336 9.65 -5.80 18.24
CA VAL A 336 9.58 -6.89 19.25
C VAL A 336 9.83 -8.26 18.61
N PHE A 337 9.32 -8.50 17.40
CA PHE A 337 9.59 -9.75 16.69
C PHE A 337 11.06 -9.87 16.24
N LYS A 338 11.69 -8.77 15.78
CA LYS A 338 13.11 -8.77 15.41
C LYS A 338 14.05 -9.01 16.61
N LEU A 339 13.62 -8.62 17.81
CA LEU A 339 14.33 -8.89 19.07
C LEU A 339 14.08 -10.32 19.60
N GLY A 340 13.23 -11.13 18.96
CA GLY A 340 12.89 -12.49 19.42
C GLY A 340 11.96 -12.53 20.64
N VAL A 341 11.33 -11.40 20.98
CA VAL A 341 10.39 -11.26 22.12
C VAL A 341 8.93 -11.22 21.67
N GLY A 342 8.65 -11.52 20.39
CA GLY A 342 7.30 -11.67 19.88
C GLY A 342 6.64 -12.95 20.39
N GLY A 343 5.31 -13.00 20.38
CA GLY A 343 4.57 -14.20 20.74
C GLY A 343 3.07 -14.06 20.58
N VAL A 344 2.39 -15.17 20.90
CA VAL A 344 0.95 -15.34 20.71
C VAL A 344 0.19 -14.44 21.67
N VAL A 345 -0.84 -13.75 21.17
CA VAL A 345 -1.67 -12.85 21.97
C VAL A 345 -2.94 -13.56 22.44
N GLY A 346 -3.22 -13.53 23.74
CA GLY A 346 -4.38 -14.19 24.33
C GLY A 346 -4.38 -15.70 24.12
N SER A 347 -5.50 -16.28 23.67
CA SER A 347 -5.61 -17.70 23.33
C SER A 347 -4.85 -18.07 22.05
N GLY A 348 -4.64 -17.07 21.19
CA GLY A 348 -4.09 -17.24 19.85
C GLY A 348 -5.07 -17.80 18.82
N ARG A 349 -6.32 -18.07 19.20
CA ARG A 349 -7.36 -18.66 18.32
C ARG A 349 -8.11 -17.63 17.50
N GLN A 350 -8.11 -16.37 17.92
CA GLN A 350 -8.80 -15.30 17.22
C GLN A 350 -8.26 -15.14 15.79
N TYR A 351 -9.18 -15.05 14.83
CA TYR A 351 -8.84 -14.91 13.42
C TYR A 351 -8.36 -13.50 13.09
N LEU A 352 -7.35 -13.47 12.24
CA LEU A 352 -6.82 -12.32 11.53
C LEU A 352 -7.15 -12.52 10.04
N SER A 353 -8.24 -11.89 9.58
CA SER A 353 -8.60 -11.84 8.16
C SER A 353 -7.84 -10.70 7.48
N TRP A 354 -6.61 -10.97 7.08
CA TRP A 354 -5.61 -10.01 6.61
C TRP A 354 -5.71 -9.78 5.09
N ILE A 355 -5.04 -8.77 4.55
CA ILE A 355 -4.83 -8.61 3.10
C ILE A 355 -3.42 -8.06 2.79
N ALA A 356 -2.80 -8.52 1.71
CA ALA A 356 -1.58 -7.91 1.20
C ALA A 356 -1.87 -6.48 0.69
N LEU A 357 -0.97 -5.54 0.90
CA LEU A 357 -1.15 -4.17 0.37
C LEU A 357 -1.39 -4.19 -1.14
N ASP A 358 -0.62 -4.97 -1.90
CA ASP A 358 -0.74 -5.03 -3.35
C ASP A 358 -2.06 -5.65 -3.84
N ASP A 359 -2.64 -6.59 -3.09
CA ASP A 359 -3.99 -7.11 -3.37
C ASP A 359 -5.08 -6.09 -3.05
N LEU A 360 -4.92 -5.30 -1.99
CA LEU A 360 -5.84 -4.19 -1.71
C LEU A 360 -5.83 -3.17 -2.85
N LEU A 361 -4.66 -2.80 -3.38
CA LEU A 361 -4.57 -1.87 -4.51
C LEU A 361 -5.22 -2.45 -5.77
N GLY A 362 -4.94 -3.72 -6.07
CA GLY A 362 -5.58 -4.43 -7.18
C GLY A 362 -7.10 -4.53 -7.02
N ALA A 363 -7.59 -4.81 -5.81
CA ALA A 363 -9.03 -4.90 -5.54
C ALA A 363 -9.71 -3.55 -5.73
N ILE A 364 -9.08 -2.45 -5.32
CA ILE A 364 -9.61 -1.10 -5.58
C ILE A 364 -9.67 -0.84 -7.08
N LEU A 365 -8.60 -1.12 -7.85
CA LEU A 365 -8.61 -0.96 -9.31
C LEU A 365 -9.71 -1.81 -9.98
N HIS A 366 -9.88 -3.05 -9.53
CA HIS A 366 -10.95 -3.93 -10.00
C HIS A 366 -12.32 -3.33 -9.73
N ILE A 367 -12.59 -2.87 -8.50
CA ILE A 367 -13.85 -2.19 -8.13
C ILE A 367 -14.11 -0.93 -8.99
N LEU A 368 -13.06 -0.17 -9.32
CA LEU A 368 -13.17 1.01 -10.17
C LEU A 368 -13.67 0.67 -11.58
N TYR A 369 -13.39 -0.53 -12.10
CA TYR A 369 -13.83 -0.96 -13.43
C TYR A 369 -15.07 -1.85 -13.42
N GLN A 370 -15.38 -2.53 -12.31
CA GLN A 370 -16.53 -3.43 -12.22
C GLN A 370 -17.79 -2.71 -11.74
N ASP A 371 -18.70 -2.43 -12.66
CA ASP A 371 -19.94 -1.69 -12.34
C ASP A 371 -20.98 -2.52 -11.58
N GLU A 372 -20.89 -3.85 -11.64
CA GLU A 372 -21.74 -4.79 -10.90
C GLU A 372 -21.45 -4.78 -9.38
N ILE A 373 -20.27 -4.29 -8.96
CA ILE A 373 -19.88 -4.25 -7.55
C ILE A 373 -20.39 -2.96 -6.91
N ALA A 374 -21.35 -3.09 -6.00
CA ALA A 374 -21.94 -2.01 -5.20
C ALA A 374 -22.17 -2.45 -3.74
N GLY A 375 -22.21 -1.48 -2.83
CA GLY A 375 -22.43 -1.72 -1.40
C GLY A 375 -21.21 -2.35 -0.69
N PRO A 376 -21.43 -3.17 0.36
CA PRO A 376 -20.33 -3.73 1.14
C PRO A 376 -19.53 -4.78 0.35
N VAL A 377 -18.20 -4.72 0.46
CA VAL A 377 -17.28 -5.68 -0.17
C VAL A 377 -16.19 -6.05 0.83
N ASN A 378 -16.02 -7.34 1.15
CA ASN A 378 -14.93 -7.76 2.03
C ASN A 378 -13.61 -7.75 1.25
N VAL A 379 -12.67 -6.92 1.69
CA VAL A 379 -11.36 -6.79 1.07
C VAL A 379 -10.32 -7.42 2.01
N VAL A 380 -10.32 -8.75 1.99
CA VAL A 380 -9.47 -9.66 2.76
C VAL A 380 -8.91 -10.74 1.83
N SER A 381 -7.78 -11.34 2.19
CA SER A 381 -7.23 -12.52 1.53
C SER A 381 -8.15 -13.73 1.78
N PRO A 382 -8.31 -14.67 0.82
CA PRO A 382 -9.18 -15.85 0.97
C PRO A 382 -8.73 -16.83 2.06
N GLY A 383 -7.49 -16.71 2.54
CA GLY A 383 -6.91 -17.54 3.62
C GLY A 383 -6.76 -16.78 4.94
N PRO A 384 -7.85 -16.59 5.73
CA PRO A 384 -7.71 -16.03 7.07
C PRO A 384 -6.87 -16.96 7.95
N VAL A 385 -6.09 -16.39 8.86
CA VAL A 385 -5.23 -17.15 9.78
C VAL A 385 -5.56 -16.83 11.22
N THR A 386 -5.27 -17.73 12.14
CA THR A 386 -5.32 -17.43 13.58
C THR A 386 -4.13 -16.57 14.01
N ASN A 387 -4.25 -15.87 15.14
CA ASN A 387 -3.12 -15.12 15.73
C ASN A 387 -1.89 -16.01 15.97
N ARG A 388 -2.10 -17.28 16.34
CA ARG A 388 -1.02 -18.27 16.51
C ARG A 388 -0.29 -18.55 15.20
N GLU A 389 -1.01 -18.75 14.11
CA GLU A 389 -0.45 -18.98 12.78
C GLU A 389 0.28 -17.74 12.26
N PHE A 390 -0.31 -16.55 12.44
CA PHE A 390 0.35 -15.29 12.10
C PHE A 390 1.68 -15.13 12.83
N THR A 391 1.65 -15.29 14.17
CA THR A 391 2.84 -15.19 15.03
C THR A 391 3.94 -16.15 14.57
N ARG A 392 3.60 -17.43 14.39
CA ARG A 392 4.55 -18.46 13.96
C ARG A 392 5.14 -18.15 12.59
N THR A 393 4.31 -17.71 11.64
CA THR A 393 4.73 -17.39 10.28
C THR A 393 5.67 -16.19 10.27
N LEU A 394 5.33 -15.12 10.99
CA LEU A 394 6.20 -13.94 11.12
C LEU A 394 7.54 -14.28 11.78
N GLY A 395 7.53 -15.07 12.86
CA GLY A 395 8.75 -15.57 13.50
C GLY A 395 9.65 -16.33 12.52
N ARG A 396 9.07 -17.27 11.76
CA ARG A 396 9.79 -18.06 10.75
C ARG A 396 10.37 -17.18 9.64
N VAL A 397 9.60 -16.25 9.07
CA VAL A 397 10.06 -15.35 8.00
C VAL A 397 11.19 -14.44 8.49
N LEU A 398 11.17 -14.03 9.75
CA LEU A 398 12.23 -13.21 10.35
C LEU A 398 13.44 -14.03 10.84
N GLY A 399 13.33 -15.36 10.90
CA GLY A 399 14.33 -16.23 11.52
C GLY A 399 14.48 -15.97 13.02
N ARG A 400 13.37 -15.68 13.72
CA ARG A 400 13.35 -15.31 15.15
C ARG A 400 12.40 -16.19 15.96
N PRO A 401 12.75 -16.54 17.21
CA PRO A 401 11.85 -17.29 18.09
C PRO A 401 10.61 -16.46 18.45
N THR A 402 9.50 -17.14 18.75
CA THR A 402 8.24 -16.52 19.17
C THR A 402 7.72 -17.16 20.46
N VAL A 403 8.47 -16.95 21.54
CA VAL A 403 8.33 -17.72 22.79
C VAL A 403 7.64 -16.98 23.94
N LEU A 404 7.40 -15.67 23.80
CA LEU A 404 6.82 -14.84 24.86
C LEU A 404 5.34 -14.52 24.55
N PRO A 405 4.38 -15.36 24.98
CA PRO A 405 2.97 -15.05 24.80
C PRO A 405 2.59 -13.79 25.58
N LEU A 406 1.59 -13.06 25.09
CA LEU A 406 1.01 -11.90 25.75
C LEU A 406 -0.38 -12.29 26.29
N PRO A 407 -0.52 -12.58 27.60
CA PRO A 407 -1.78 -13.09 28.16
C PRO A 407 -2.92 -12.08 28.08
N THR A 408 -4.17 -12.57 27.99
CA THR A 408 -5.38 -11.73 27.93
C THR A 408 -5.47 -10.68 29.05
N PRO A 409 -5.18 -10.98 30.33
CA PRO A 409 -5.18 -9.95 31.37
C PRO A 409 -4.19 -8.82 31.11
N ALA A 410 -2.99 -9.14 30.63
CA ALA A 410 -1.97 -8.14 30.28
C ALA A 410 -2.41 -7.27 29.11
N VAL A 411 -3.04 -7.85 28.08
CA VAL A 411 -3.63 -7.08 26.97
C VAL A 411 -4.69 -6.11 27.47
N LYS A 412 -5.61 -6.58 28.33
CA LYS A 412 -6.68 -5.75 28.90
C LYS A 412 -6.13 -4.63 29.78
N LEU A 413 -5.08 -4.90 30.56
CA LEU A 413 -4.44 -3.93 31.45
C LEU A 413 -3.68 -2.85 30.65
N ILE A 414 -2.87 -3.26 29.66
CA ILE A 414 -2.02 -2.35 28.90
C ILE A 414 -2.86 -1.58 27.87
N PHE A 415 -3.68 -2.28 27.08
CA PHE A 415 -4.34 -1.71 25.90
C PHE A 415 -5.83 -1.41 26.11
N GLY A 416 -6.45 -1.80 27.23
CA GLY A 416 -7.84 -1.48 27.53
C GLY A 416 -8.82 -1.97 26.46
N GLN A 417 -9.76 -1.09 26.07
CA GLN A 417 -10.77 -1.37 25.04
C GLN A 417 -10.14 -1.65 23.66
N LEU A 418 -9.09 -0.90 23.27
CA LEU A 418 -8.36 -1.14 22.01
C LEU A 418 -7.86 -2.58 21.94
N GLY A 419 -7.26 -3.08 23.02
CA GLY A 419 -6.75 -4.45 23.07
C GLY A 419 -7.86 -5.49 22.92
N ARG A 420 -9.03 -5.24 23.52
CA ARG A 420 -10.19 -6.14 23.42
C ARG A 420 -10.72 -6.19 21.98
N GLU A 421 -10.94 -5.03 21.36
CA GLU A 421 -11.59 -4.96 20.04
C GLU A 421 -10.64 -5.20 18.85
N THR A 422 -9.33 -5.11 19.03
CA THR A 422 -8.37 -5.25 17.90
C THR A 422 -7.33 -6.34 18.05
N LEU A 423 -7.02 -6.80 19.28
CA LEU A 423 -6.00 -7.83 19.52
C LEU A 423 -6.58 -9.16 20.00
N LEU A 424 -7.68 -9.11 20.75
CA LEU A 424 -8.32 -10.29 21.34
C LEU A 424 -9.56 -10.74 20.56
N ALA A 425 -10.25 -9.82 19.89
CA ALA A 425 -11.35 -10.11 18.98
C ALA A 425 -10.84 -10.62 17.62
N GLY A 426 -11.62 -11.47 16.97
CA GLY A 426 -11.34 -11.93 15.62
C GLY A 426 -12.60 -12.27 14.84
N SER A 427 -12.50 -12.19 13.53
CA SER A 427 -13.59 -12.53 12.61
C SER A 427 -13.00 -13.29 11.44
N ARG A 428 -13.58 -14.45 11.12
CA ARG A 428 -13.17 -15.29 9.98
C ARG A 428 -13.94 -14.84 8.75
N VAL A 429 -13.40 -13.86 8.05
CA VAL A 429 -14.08 -13.15 6.95
C VAL A 429 -13.67 -13.74 5.60
N ARG A 430 -14.63 -13.94 4.71
CA ARG A 430 -14.44 -14.36 3.31
C ARG A 430 -14.68 -13.19 2.35
N PRO A 431 -13.86 -13.06 1.29
CA PRO A 431 -14.03 -12.04 0.26
C PRO A 431 -15.00 -12.49 -0.85
N ALA A 432 -16.24 -12.88 -0.48
CA ALA A 432 -17.14 -13.57 -1.39
C ALA A 432 -17.55 -12.72 -2.60
N ALA A 433 -17.74 -11.40 -2.43
CA ALA A 433 -18.05 -10.51 -3.55
C ALA A 433 -16.87 -10.35 -4.52
N LEU A 434 -15.64 -10.27 -4.01
CA LEU A 434 -14.44 -10.20 -4.87
C LEU A 434 -14.23 -11.51 -5.64
N GLU A 435 -14.35 -12.66 -4.97
CA GLU A 435 -14.25 -13.98 -5.60
C GLU A 435 -15.32 -14.15 -6.70
N ALA A 436 -16.57 -13.78 -6.41
CA ALA A 436 -17.67 -13.87 -7.38
C ALA A 436 -17.47 -12.94 -8.59
N SER A 437 -16.81 -11.79 -8.40
CA SER A 437 -16.50 -10.85 -9.49
C SER A 437 -15.28 -11.25 -10.33
N GLY A 438 -14.64 -12.39 -10.04
CA GLY A 438 -13.47 -12.89 -10.75
C GLY A 438 -12.15 -12.20 -10.38
N PHE A 439 -12.10 -11.45 -9.28
CA PHE A 439 -10.86 -10.83 -8.80
C PHE A 439 -9.80 -11.89 -8.49
N ARG A 440 -8.57 -11.66 -8.97
CA ARG A 440 -7.45 -12.60 -8.78
C ARG A 440 -6.48 -12.06 -7.72
N PHE A 441 -6.38 -12.78 -6.61
CA PHE A 441 -5.39 -12.48 -5.57
C PHE A 441 -3.98 -12.85 -6.05
N GLY A 442 -3.06 -11.90 -5.97
CA GLY A 442 -1.64 -12.10 -6.19
C GLY A 442 -0.91 -12.67 -4.96
N PHE A 443 -1.47 -12.51 -3.76
CA PHE A 443 -0.95 -13.07 -2.52
C PHE A 443 -2.03 -13.79 -1.71
N SER A 444 -2.19 -15.08 -1.98
CA SER A 444 -3.11 -15.96 -1.23
C SER A 444 -2.51 -16.49 0.07
N GLU A 445 -1.18 -16.55 0.19
CA GLU A 445 -0.49 -17.08 1.37
C GLU A 445 0.20 -15.99 2.19
N LEU A 446 -0.06 -15.99 3.51
CA LEU A 446 0.55 -15.02 4.44
C LEU A 446 2.08 -15.08 4.40
N SER A 447 2.65 -16.27 4.26
CA SER A 447 4.10 -16.44 4.27
C SER A 447 4.76 -15.78 3.06
N ASP A 448 4.14 -15.85 1.87
CA ASP A 448 4.64 -15.18 0.69
C ASP A 448 4.49 -13.65 0.81
N THR A 449 3.34 -13.15 1.28
CA THR A 449 3.15 -11.72 1.55
C THR A 449 4.20 -11.17 2.50
N LEU A 450 4.44 -11.86 3.63
CA LEU A 450 5.43 -11.45 4.62
C LEU A 450 6.84 -11.51 4.04
N ARG A 451 7.18 -12.53 3.27
CA ARG A 451 8.48 -12.61 2.59
C ARG A 451 8.66 -11.45 1.62
N PHE A 452 7.70 -11.22 0.74
CA PHE A 452 7.78 -10.15 -0.24
C PHE A 452 7.90 -8.77 0.42
N THR A 453 6.97 -8.41 1.32
CA THR A 453 7.00 -7.08 1.95
C THR A 453 8.16 -6.87 2.91
N LEU A 454 8.83 -7.93 3.37
CA LEU A 454 10.02 -7.84 4.21
C LEU A 454 11.30 -8.11 3.42
N GLY A 455 11.27 -8.26 2.09
CA GLY A 455 12.44 -8.59 1.29
C GLY A 455 13.11 -9.89 1.74
N ARG A 456 12.34 -10.91 2.08
CA ARG A 456 12.81 -12.24 2.51
C ARG A 456 12.37 -13.33 1.53
N SER A 457 12.05 -12.96 0.29
CA SER A 457 11.75 -13.93 -0.76
C SER A 457 13.00 -14.78 -1.02
N SER A 458 12.93 -16.05 -0.64
CA SER A 458 13.81 -17.08 -1.18
C SER A 458 13.46 -17.27 -2.66
N GLU A 459 14.42 -17.77 -3.44
CA GLU A 459 14.16 -18.28 -4.78
C GLU A 459 13.05 -19.33 -4.80
#